data_AF-A0A914D9E5-F1
#
_entry.id   AF-A0A914D9E5-F1
#
_cell.length_a   1.000
_cell.length_b   1.000
_cell.length_c   1.000
_cell.angle_alpha   90.00
_cell.angle_beta   90.00
_cell.angle_gamma   90.00
#
_symmetry.space_group_name_H-M   'P 1'
#
loop_
_entity.id
_entity.type
_entity.pdbx_description
1 polymer ?
#
loop_
_entity_poly.entity_id
_entity_poly.type
_entity_poly.pdbx_seq_one_letter_code
_entity_poly.pdbx_strand_id
1 'polypeptide(L)'
;MTDQEVGGREPNSLDLCVGDFSLWSILENEACSKPHQSIKALKKSLVKAWNAIPQEVIDRAVDNFPKRLKKCIDAQGGHFENK
;
A
#
# COMPACT_ATOMS: atom_id res chain seq x y z
N MET A 1 -33.00 2.60 -15.99
CA MET A 1 -32.25 3.27 -17.07
C MET A 1 -31.27 4.19 -16.36
N THR A 2 -30.16 3.62 -15.85
CA THR A 2 -28.79 3.72 -16.43
C THR A 2 -28.27 5.14 -16.29
N ASP A 3 -27.14 5.50 -15.69
CA ASP A 3 -25.89 4.91 -15.20
C ASP A 3 -25.25 6.15 -14.48
N GLN A 4 -24.39 6.13 -13.46
CA GLN A 4 -23.14 5.41 -13.32
C GLN A 4 -22.59 5.80 -11.94
N GLU A 5 -22.20 4.82 -11.13
CA GLU A 5 -21.38 5.03 -9.95
C GLU A 5 -20.03 5.63 -10.36
N VAL A 6 -19.80 6.90 -10.08
CA VAL A 6 -18.45 7.47 -10.16
C VAL A 6 -17.76 7.14 -8.84
N GLY A 7 -17.27 5.90 -8.73
CA GLY A 7 -16.29 5.47 -7.74
C GLY A 7 -14.95 6.15 -8.00
N GLY A 8 -14.89 7.47 -7.84
CA GLY A 8 -13.68 8.26 -7.95
C GLY A 8 -12.87 8.10 -6.67
N ARG A 9 -11.75 7.37 -6.75
CA ARG A 9 -10.74 7.35 -5.67
C ARG A 9 -10.30 8.79 -5.41
N GLU A 10 -10.53 9.28 -4.20
CA GLU A 10 -10.10 10.60 -3.74
C GLU A 10 -8.56 10.78 -3.93
N PRO A 11 -8.08 11.95 -4.40
CA PRO A 11 -6.67 12.15 -4.82
C PRO A 11 -5.60 11.96 -3.74
N ASN A 12 -5.98 11.76 -2.47
CA ASN A 12 -5.05 11.64 -1.33
C ASN A 12 -5.30 10.39 -0.47
N SER A 13 -6.04 9.39 -0.96
CA SER A 13 -6.32 8.18 -0.16
C SER A 13 -5.16 7.17 -0.12
N LEU A 14 -3.94 7.64 0.19
CA LEU A 14 -2.84 6.74 0.60
C LEU A 14 -3.26 5.88 1.81
N ASP A 15 -4.17 6.40 2.64
CA ASP A 15 -4.76 5.69 3.78
C ASP A 15 -5.62 4.48 3.37
N LEU A 16 -6.13 4.46 2.13
CA LEU A 16 -7.02 3.39 1.65
C LEU A 16 -6.32 2.30 0.86
N CYS A 17 -5.09 2.49 0.39
CA CYS A 17 -4.36 1.38 -0.20
C CYS A 17 -3.57 0.67 0.89
N VAL A 18 -4.17 -0.36 1.49
CA VAL A 18 -3.53 -1.15 2.55
C VAL A 18 -2.31 -1.92 2.05
N GLY A 19 -2.19 -2.10 0.73
CA GLY A 19 -0.94 -2.52 0.09
C GLY A 19 0.13 -1.42 0.04
N ASP A 20 -0.25 -0.16 -0.21
CA ASP A 20 0.72 0.89 -0.54
C ASP A 20 1.43 1.50 0.67
N PHE A 21 0.91 1.39 1.91
CA PHE A 21 1.69 1.87 3.06
C PHE A 21 2.57 0.75 3.62
N SER A 22 1.98 -0.38 4.01
CA SER A 22 2.71 -1.42 4.75
C SER A 22 3.69 -2.22 3.88
N LEU A 23 3.29 -2.64 2.67
CA LEU A 23 4.20 -3.39 1.79
C LEU A 23 5.22 -2.47 1.12
N TRP A 24 4.83 -1.23 0.79
CA TRP A 24 5.77 -0.26 0.25
C TRP A 24 6.87 0.11 1.25
N SER A 25 6.55 0.34 2.53
CA SER A 25 7.58 0.59 3.55
C SER A 25 8.57 -0.57 3.66
N ILE A 26 8.12 -1.82 3.50
CA ILE A 26 9.01 -2.99 3.49
C ILE A 26 9.90 -2.99 2.24
N LEU A 27 9.30 -2.77 1.06
CA LEU A 27 10.04 -2.73 -0.20
C LEU A 27 11.05 -1.58 -0.23
N GLU A 28 10.68 -0.40 0.26
CA GLU A 28 11.54 0.76 0.36
C GLU A 28 12.69 0.49 1.33
N ASN A 29 12.41 -0.04 2.53
CA ASN A 29 13.45 -0.34 3.49
C ASN A 29 14.46 -1.38 2.96
N GLU A 30 13.98 -2.43 2.30
CA GLU A 30 14.83 -3.49 1.77
C GLU A 30 15.57 -3.07 0.50
N ALA A 31 14.85 -2.54 -0.50
CA ALA A 31 15.42 -2.20 -1.79
C ALA A 31 16.21 -0.88 -1.72
N CYS A 32 15.78 0.13 -0.98
CA CYS A 32 16.44 1.43 -0.89
C CYS A 32 17.43 1.54 0.28
N SER A 33 17.71 0.44 1.00
CA SER A 33 18.79 0.37 2.02
C SER A 33 20.17 0.78 1.49
N LYS A 34 20.37 0.71 0.15
CA LYS A 34 21.61 1.07 -0.53
C LYS A 34 21.32 1.85 -1.82
N PRO A 35 22.19 2.78 -2.22
CA PRO A 35 22.06 3.50 -3.49
C PRO A 35 22.27 2.55 -4.68
N HIS A 36 21.43 2.70 -5.71
CA HIS A 36 21.51 1.93 -6.95
C HIS A 36 22.17 2.73 -8.06
N GLN A 37 23.10 2.09 -8.78
CA GLN A 37 23.82 2.72 -9.90
C GLN A 37 22.97 2.85 -11.18
N SER A 38 21.78 2.23 -11.22
CA SER A 38 20.88 2.31 -12.38
C SER A 38 19.44 1.91 -12.01
N ILE A 39 18.48 2.35 -12.83
CA ILE A 39 17.08 1.93 -12.75
C ILE A 39 16.95 0.40 -12.86
N LYS A 40 17.79 -0.25 -13.68
CA LYS A 40 17.79 -1.72 -13.82
C LYS A 40 18.19 -2.42 -12.52
N ALA A 41 19.18 -1.88 -11.81
CA ALA A 41 19.61 -2.40 -10.51
C ALA A 41 18.53 -2.20 -9.44
N LEU A 42 17.86 -1.04 -9.45
CA LEU A 42 16.73 -0.76 -8.57
C LEU A 42 15.57 -1.75 -8.80
N LYS A 43 15.14 -1.94 -10.06
CA LYS A 43 14.09 -2.91 -10.42
C LYS A 43 14.42 -4.32 -9.95
N LYS A 44 15.66 -4.77 -10.13
CA LYS A 44 16.10 -6.09 -9.66
C LYS A 44 16.04 -6.22 -8.14
N SER A 45 16.40 -5.16 -7.43
CA SER A 45 16.37 -5.13 -5.96
C SER A 45 14.94 -5.14 -5.42
N LEU A 46 14.02 -4.41 -6.06
CA LEU A 46 12.59 -4.43 -5.73
C LEU A 46 11.97 -5.81 -5.95
N VAL A 47 12.25 -6.47 -7.07
CA VAL A 47 11.75 -7.84 -7.33
C VAL A 47 12.31 -8.83 -6.30
N LYS A 48 13.59 -8.70 -5.95
CA LYS A 48 14.21 -9.53 -4.91
C LYS A 48 13.55 -9.30 -3.55
N ALA A 49 13.32 -8.05 -3.17
CA ALA A 49 12.66 -7.68 -1.92
C ALA A 49 11.23 -8.23 -1.88
N TRP A 50 10.46 -8.05 -2.96
CA TRP A 50 9.11 -8.60 -3.10
C TRP A 50 9.06 -10.11 -2.89
N ASN A 51 9.94 -10.86 -3.55
CA ASN A 51 9.99 -12.32 -3.43
C ASN A 51 10.49 -12.81 -2.05
N ALA A 52 11.08 -11.92 -1.24
CA ALA A 52 11.51 -12.24 0.12
C ALA A 52 10.43 -11.95 1.17
N ILE A 53 9.33 -11.27 0.81
CA ILE A 53 8.22 -11.00 1.72
C ILE A 53 7.50 -12.32 2.01
N PRO A 54 7.39 -12.76 3.29
CA PRO A 54 6.61 -13.93 3.63
C PRO A 54 5.14 -13.74 3.26
N GLN A 55 4.50 -14.79 2.74
CA GLN A 55 3.08 -14.75 2.35
C GLN A 55 2.19 -14.31 3.51
N GLU A 56 2.50 -14.72 4.75
CA GLU A 56 1.80 -14.31 5.97
C GLU A 56 1.79 -12.79 6.22
N VAL A 57 2.80 -12.05 5.74
CA VAL A 57 2.83 -10.58 5.80
C VAL A 57 1.84 -10.00 4.79
N ILE A 58 1.79 -10.57 3.60
CA ILE A 58 0.85 -10.19 2.54
C ILE A 58 -0.58 -10.46 3.00
N ASP A 59 -0.84 -11.65 3.53
CA ASP A 59 -2.16 -12.06 4.02
C ASP A 59 -2.65 -11.13 5.13
N ARG A 60 -1.78 -10.80 6.11
CA ARG A 60 -2.11 -9.82 7.16
C ARG A 60 -2.41 -8.43 6.61
N ALA A 61 -1.69 -7.98 5.58
CA ALA A 61 -1.97 -6.70 4.94
C ALA A 61 -3.34 -6.72 4.25
N VAL A 62 -3.66 -7.80 3.53
CA VAL A 62 -4.97 -8.00 2.88
C VAL A 62 -6.09 -8.06 3.92
N ASP A 63 -5.94 -8.84 4.99
CA ASP A 63 -6.93 -8.97 6.08
C ASP A 63 -7.18 -7.65 6.83
N ASN A 64 -6.19 -6.77 6.85
CA ASN A 64 -6.32 -5.46 7.47
C ASN A 64 -7.04 -4.44 6.56
N PHE A 65 -7.19 -4.73 5.26
CA PHE A 65 -7.80 -3.83 4.29
C PHE A 65 -9.25 -3.45 4.66
N PRO A 66 -10.16 -4.40 4.94
CA PRO A 66 -11.52 -4.06 5.33
C PRO A 66 -11.60 -3.21 6.60
N LYS A 67 -10.67 -3.43 7.55
CA LYS A 67 -10.64 -2.69 8.82
C LYS A 67 -10.25 -1.22 8.60
N ARG A 68 -9.25 -0.94 7.75
CA ARG A 68 -8.87 0.44 7.39
C ARG A 68 -9.93 1.12 6.55
N LEU A 69 -10.56 0.40 5.61
CA LEU A 69 -11.68 0.92 4.83
C LEU A 69 -12.84 1.37 5.76
N LYS A 70 -13.18 0.55 6.76
CA LYS A 70 -14.19 0.93 7.76
C LYS A 70 -13.81 2.20 8.50
N LYS A 71 -12.56 2.32 8.97
CA LYS A 71 -12.08 3.54 9.64
C LYS A 71 -12.15 4.77 8.74
N CYS A 72 -11.87 4.63 7.44
CA CYS A 72 -12.00 5.72 6.48
C CYS A 72 -13.46 6.15 6.31
N ILE A 73 -14.39 5.20 6.27
CA ILE A 73 -15.83 5.49 6.22
C ILE A 73 -16.25 6.22 7.50
N ASP A 74 -15.84 5.72 8.67
CA ASP A 74 -16.13 6.34 9.97
C ASP A 74 -15.53 7.77 10.07
N ALA A 75 -14.38 8.00 9.43
CA ALA A 75 -13.73 9.30 9.34
C ALA A 75 -14.27 10.20 8.21
N GLN A 76 -15.30 9.77 7.47
CA GLN A 76 -15.85 10.48 6.31
C GLN A 76 -14.78 10.87 5.27
N GLY A 77 -13.80 9.99 5.05
CA GLY A 77 -12.67 10.26 4.16
C GLY A 77 -11.52 11.07 4.78
N GLY A 78 -11.61 11.45 6.06
CA GLY A 78 -10.53 12.11 6.80
C GLY A 78 -9.42 11.15 7.23
N HIS A 79 -8.27 11.71 7.63
CA HIS A 79 -7.13 10.94 8.15
C HIS A 79 -7.47 10.22 9.46
N PHE A 80 -7.12 8.94 9.54
CA PHE A 80 -7.40 8.09 10.71
C PHE A 80 -6.15 7.39 11.28
N GLU A 81 -4.96 7.75 10.79
CA GLU A 81 -3.67 7.30 11.32
C GLU A 81 -3.15 8.26 12.40
N ASN A 82 -3.80 8.32 13.57
CA ASN A 82 -3.24 8.97 14.77
C ASN A 82 -3.97 8.51 16.04
N LYS A 83 -3.32 7.68 16.85
CA LYS A 83 -3.43 7.62 18.33
C LYS A 83 -2.13 7.12 18.91
#